data_AF-A0A8W8NR03-F1
#
_entry.id   AF-A0A8W8NR03-F1
#
_cell.length_a   1.000
_cell.length_b   1.000
_cell.length_c   1.000
_cell.angle_alpha   90.00
_cell.angle_beta   90.00
_cell.angle_gamma   90.00
#
_symmetry.space_group_name_H-M   'P 1'
#
loop_
_entity.id
_entity.type
_entity.pdbx_description
1 polymer ?
#
loop_
_entity_poly.entity_id
_entity_poly.type
_entity_poly.pdbx_seq_one_letter_code
_entity_poly.pdbx_strand_id
1 'polypeptide(L)'
;MIATDLSGDLDANRPVPFRLTPNIAEFLTMTGVTGPLTASMVASARCLVQPQYKLPSFLRAILRDEYITWHKKKQEEMKPGVEPTDMDSEQLIAMVNKAVSAITTRLHNLATFDGAESRVSTLVAAANSHDNLCRMDPAWHPWL
;
A
#
# COMPACT_ATOMS: atom_id res chain seq x y z
N MET A 1 -9.17 -6.07 0.24
CA MET A 1 -9.66 -4.78 0.76
C MET A 1 -8.41 -3.96 1.06
N ILE A 2 -8.09 -2.98 0.21
CA ILE A 2 -6.96 -2.08 0.45
C ILE A 2 -7.27 -1.35 1.76
N ALA A 3 -6.39 -1.44 2.74
CA ALA A 3 -6.61 -0.80 4.02
C ALA A 3 -6.48 0.71 3.85
N THR A 4 -7.61 1.36 3.60
CA THR A 4 -7.78 2.78 3.86
C THR A 4 -7.97 2.95 5.36
N ASP A 5 -7.37 3.98 5.95
CA ASP A 5 -7.61 4.32 7.34
C ASP A 5 -9.09 4.72 7.55
N LEU A 6 -9.52 4.96 8.80
CA LEU A 6 -10.86 5.47 9.11
C LEU A 6 -11.18 6.83 8.43
N SER A 7 -10.17 7.51 7.90
CA SER A 7 -10.24 8.80 7.21
C SER A 7 -10.32 8.67 5.68
N GLY A 8 -10.16 7.46 5.12
CA GLY A 8 -10.07 7.24 3.68
C GLY A 8 -8.69 7.51 3.06
N ASP A 9 -7.66 7.77 3.88
CA ASP A 9 -6.27 7.89 3.42
C ASP A 9 -5.62 6.51 3.30
N LEU A 10 -4.58 6.42 2.47
CA LEU A 10 -3.80 5.19 2.32
C LEU A 10 -3.03 4.95 3.62
N ASP A 11 -3.43 3.96 4.42
CA ASP A 11 -2.86 3.69 5.74
C ASP A 11 -1.36 3.34 5.64
N ALA A 12 -0.52 4.35 5.88
CA ALA A 12 0.94 4.23 5.93
C ALA A 12 1.46 4.04 7.37
N ASN A 13 0.58 3.99 8.38
CA ASN A 13 0.97 3.99 9.80
C ASN A 13 1.12 2.59 10.41
N ARG A 14 1.17 1.56 9.57
CA ARG A 14 1.40 0.19 10.02
C ARG A 14 2.85 0.03 10.53
N PRO A 15 3.06 -0.71 11.63
CA PRO A 15 4.40 -0.94 12.17
C PRO A 15 5.37 -1.55 11.16
N VAL A 16 4.86 -2.42 10.27
CA VAL A 16 5.63 -3.03 9.18
C VAL A 16 5.09 -2.57 7.82
N PRO A 17 5.96 -2.33 6.82
CA PRO A 17 5.53 -1.87 5.50
C PRO A 17 4.88 -2.96 4.63
N PHE A 18 5.19 -4.24 4.90
CA PHE A 18 4.56 -5.41 4.30
C PHE A 18 4.80 -6.64 5.20
N ARG A 19 4.08 -7.73 4.96
CA ARG A 19 4.19 -8.95 5.76
C ARG A 19 5.41 -9.77 5.31
N LEU A 20 6.48 -9.71 6.10
CA LEU A 20 7.64 -10.59 6.00
C LEU A 20 7.98 -11.09 7.40
N THR A 21 7.22 -12.08 7.86
CA THR A 21 7.37 -12.63 9.21
C THR A 21 8.58 -13.58 9.28
N PRO A 22 9.11 -13.87 10.48
CA PRO A 22 10.26 -14.75 10.64
C PRO A 22 10.16 -16.08 9.88
N ASN A 23 9.01 -16.76 9.89
CA ASN A 23 8.89 -18.03 9.16
C ASN A 23 8.98 -17.86 7.63
N ILE A 24 8.42 -16.77 7.09
CA ILE A 24 8.50 -16.48 5.64
C ILE A 24 9.96 -16.14 5.29
N ALA A 25 10.63 -15.34 6.11
CA ALA A 25 12.02 -14.97 5.91
C ALA A 25 12.97 -16.18 6.02
N GLU A 26 12.69 -17.09 6.96
CA GLU A 26 13.42 -18.35 7.13
C GLU A 26 13.21 -19.28 5.91
N PHE A 27 11.95 -19.47 5.49
CA PHE A 27 11.62 -20.27 4.31
C PHE A 27 12.30 -19.76 3.03
N LEU A 28 12.33 -18.44 2.83
CA LEU A 28 12.99 -17.81 1.69
C LEU A 28 14.52 -17.80 1.80
N THR A 29 15.06 -17.93 3.02
CA THR A 29 16.47 -17.68 3.38
C THR A 29 16.92 -16.23 3.20
N MET A 30 18.00 -15.84 3.89
CA MET A 30 18.58 -14.48 3.76
C MET A 30 19.05 -14.17 2.33
N THR A 31 19.58 -15.17 1.62
CA THR A 31 19.97 -15.01 0.21
C THR A 31 18.75 -14.81 -0.68
N GLY A 32 17.64 -15.50 -0.42
CA GLY A 32 16.38 -15.32 -1.15
C GLY A 32 15.76 -13.94 -0.93
N VAL A 33 15.80 -13.45 0.32
CA VAL A 33 15.26 -12.14 0.71
C VAL A 33 16.07 -10.98 0.10
N THR A 34 17.39 -11.00 0.25
CA THR A 34 18.26 -9.91 -0.22
C THR A 34 18.50 -9.94 -1.73
N GLY A 35 18.44 -11.13 -2.35
CA GLY A 35 18.61 -11.30 -3.79
C GLY A 35 17.28 -11.32 -4.55
N PRO A 36 16.73 -12.50 -4.89
CA PRO A 36 15.55 -12.64 -5.74
C PRO A 36 14.33 -11.82 -5.32
N LEU A 37 13.95 -11.80 -4.04
CA LEU A 37 12.79 -11.06 -3.56
C LEU A 37 12.95 -9.56 -3.80
N THR A 38 14.07 -8.99 -3.32
CA THR A 38 14.39 -7.56 -3.48
C THR A 38 14.48 -7.18 -4.95
N ALA A 39 15.18 -7.97 -5.77
CA ALA A 39 15.32 -7.73 -7.20
C ALA A 39 13.96 -7.77 -7.94
N SER A 40 13.08 -8.72 -7.59
CA SER A 40 11.75 -8.84 -8.18
C SER A 40 10.88 -7.64 -7.83
N MET A 41 10.91 -7.17 -6.58
CA MET A 41 10.17 -5.98 -6.16
C MET A 41 10.60 -4.73 -6.95
N VAL A 42 11.90 -4.51 -7.13
CA VAL A 42 12.44 -3.40 -7.94
C VAL A 42 12.03 -3.54 -9.41
N ALA A 43 12.17 -4.74 -9.97
CA ALA A 43 11.80 -5.01 -11.37
C ALA A 43 10.30 -4.75 -11.60
N SER A 44 9.43 -5.24 -10.72
CA SER A 44 7.98 -4.99 -10.79
C SER A 44 7.66 -3.49 -10.69
N ALA A 45 8.30 -2.75 -9.77
CA ALA A 45 8.11 -1.31 -9.67
C ALA A 45 8.51 -0.59 -10.97
N ARG A 46 9.65 -0.97 -11.57
CA ARG A 46 10.10 -0.43 -12.86
C ARG A 46 9.11 -0.70 -13.98
N CYS A 47 8.58 -1.92 -14.07
CA CYS A 47 7.56 -2.27 -15.08
C CYS A 47 6.32 -1.38 -14.93
N LEU A 48 5.85 -1.14 -13.70
CA LEU A 48 4.66 -0.33 -13.44
C LEU A 48 4.84 1.18 -13.71
N VAL A 49 6.09 1.65 -13.66
CA VAL A 49 6.45 3.06 -13.88
C VAL A 49 6.70 3.39 -15.35
N GLN A 50 6.78 2.40 -16.25
CA GLN A 50 7.10 2.68 -17.65
C GLN A 50 5.98 3.53 -18.31
N PRO A 51 6.33 4.56 -19.11
CA PRO A 51 5.36 5.55 -19.63
C PRO A 51 4.21 4.97 -20.47
N GLN A 52 4.43 3.82 -21.11
CA GLN A 52 3.42 3.12 -21.91
C GLN A 52 2.26 2.58 -21.05
N TYR A 53 2.50 2.34 -19.76
CA TYR A 53 1.45 1.89 -18.86
C TYR A 53 0.71 3.11 -18.31
N LYS A 54 -0.56 3.23 -18.68
CA LYS A 54 -1.47 4.28 -18.19
C LYS A 54 -1.92 4.01 -16.73
N LEU A 55 -0.99 3.61 -15.87
CA LEU A 55 -1.25 3.25 -14.47
C LEU A 55 -2.06 4.33 -13.72
N PRO A 56 -1.75 5.64 -13.84
CA PRO A 56 -2.56 6.66 -13.20
C PRO A 56 -4.02 6.65 -13.64
N SER A 57 -4.33 6.28 -14.89
CA SER A 57 -5.71 6.18 -15.38
C SER A 57 -6.45 4.99 -14.78
N PHE A 58 -5.79 3.83 -14.67
CA PHE A 58 -6.37 2.67 -13.99
C PHE A 58 -6.61 2.93 -12.50
N LEU A 59 -5.64 3.53 -11.82
CA LEU A 59 -5.77 3.89 -10.40
C LEU A 59 -6.91 4.90 -10.17
N ARG A 60 -7.08 5.90 -11.05
CA ARG A 60 -8.20 6.85 -10.94
C ARG A 60 -9.55 6.16 -11.03
N ALA A 61 -9.73 5.21 -11.95
CA ALA A 61 -10.97 4.47 -12.09
C ALA A 61 -11.26 3.63 -10.84
N ILE A 62 -10.30 2.80 -10.42
CA ILE A 62 -10.46 1.91 -9.27
C ILE A 62 -10.69 2.70 -7.98
N LEU A 63 -9.85 3.70 -7.69
CA LEU A 63 -9.95 4.47 -6.44
C LEU A 63 -11.22 5.31 -6.38
N ARG A 64 -11.72 5.81 -7.52
CA ARG A 64 -13.00 6.54 -7.56
C ARG A 64 -14.14 5.65 -7.07
N ASP A 65 -14.23 4.42 -7.58
CA ASP A 65 -15.27 3.47 -7.20
C ASP A 65 -15.14 3.04 -5.72
N GLU A 66 -13.91 2.85 -5.25
CA GLU A 66 -13.64 2.55 -3.83
C GLU A 66 -14.06 3.71 -2.91
N TYR A 67 -13.74 4.96 -3.26
CA TYR A 67 -14.14 6.13 -2.46
C TYR A 67 -15.65 6.32 -2.42
N ILE A 68 -16.35 6.12 -3.54
CA ILE A 68 -17.82 6.17 -3.58
C ILE A 68 -18.41 5.07 -2.69
N THR A 69 -17.90 3.85 -2.81
CA THR A 69 -18.37 2.69 -2.03
C THR A 69 -18.13 2.90 -0.53
N TRP A 70 -16.95 3.39 -0.17
CA TRP A 70 -16.59 3.73 1.21
C TRP A 70 -17.48 4.83 1.78
N HIS A 71 -17.74 5.90 1.01
CA HIS A 71 -18.59 6.99 1.45
C HIS A 71 -20.03 6.53 1.73
N LYS A 72 -20.61 5.72 0.82
CA LYS A 72 -21.96 5.15 0.99
C LYS A 72 -22.04 4.26 2.22
N LYS A 73 -21.07 3.36 2.40
CA LYS A 73 -20.98 2.49 3.59
C LYS A 73 -20.90 3.30 4.88
N LYS A 74 -20.05 4.34 4.92
CA LYS A 74 -19.89 5.20 6.11
C LYS A 74 -21.18 5.94 6.45
N GLN A 75 -21.94 6.37 5.45
CA GLN A 75 -23.24 7.00 5.69
C GLN A 75 -24.28 6.01 6.22
N GLU A 76 -24.32 4.80 5.68
CA GLU A 76 -25.22 3.73 6.14
C GLU A 76 -24.95 3.36 7.61
N GLU A 77 -23.67 3.30 8.02
CA GLU A 77 -23.28 3.07 9.42
C GLU A 77 -23.67 4.23 10.36
N MET A 78 -23.58 5.48 9.89
CA MET A 78 -23.98 6.66 10.70
C MET A 78 -25.50 6.91 10.73
N LYS A 79 -26.21 6.57 9.66
CA LYS A 79 -27.65 6.85 9.47
C LYS A 79 -28.35 5.64 8.84
N PRO A 80 -28.55 4.56 9.62
CA PRO A 80 -29.20 3.37 9.10
C PRO A 80 -30.63 3.68 8.62
N GLY A 81 -30.96 3.25 7.40
CA GLY A 81 -32.30 3.40 6.80
C GLY A 81 -32.55 4.71 6.04
N VAL A 82 -31.56 5.60 5.93
CA VAL A 82 -31.61 6.77 5.04
C VAL A 82 -30.84 6.46 3.76
N GLU A 83 -31.39 6.80 2.59
CA GLU A 83 -30.65 6.63 1.34
C GLU A 83 -29.34 7.44 1.37
N PRO A 84 -28.19 6.80 1.05
CA PRO A 84 -26.91 7.48 1.08
C PRO A 84 -26.84 8.53 -0.04
N THR A 85 -26.43 9.75 0.33
CA THR A 85 -26.21 10.83 -0.60
C THR A 85 -24.87 10.64 -1.32
N ASP A 86 -24.83 11.06 -2.58
CA ASP A 86 -23.57 11.07 -3.31
C ASP A 86 -22.55 12.01 -2.67
N MET A 87 -21.28 11.67 -2.82
CA MET A 87 -20.17 12.49 -2.34
C MET A 87 -19.99 13.71 -3.25
N ASP A 88 -19.55 14.82 -2.68
CA ASP A 88 -19.23 16.01 -3.47
C ASP A 88 -18.19 15.69 -4.56
N SER A 89 -18.46 16.14 -5.78
CA SER A 89 -17.67 15.76 -6.96
C SER A 89 -16.26 16.34 -6.92
N GLU A 90 -16.09 17.58 -6.44
CA GLU A 90 -14.77 18.19 -6.31
C GLU A 90 -13.95 17.50 -5.22
N GLN A 91 -14.58 17.20 -4.08
CA GLN A 91 -13.94 16.44 -3.00
C GLN A 91 -13.51 15.05 -3.45
N LEU A 92 -14.35 14.32 -4.20
CA LEU A 92 -14.01 13.01 -4.76
C LEU A 92 -12.78 13.08 -5.68
N ILE A 93 -12.78 14.04 -6.60
CA ILE A 93 -11.66 14.22 -7.53
C ILE A 93 -10.37 14.55 -6.78
N ALA A 94 -10.44 15.41 -5.76
CA ALA A 94 -9.28 15.78 -4.95
C ALA A 94 -8.69 14.58 -4.20
N MET A 95 -9.52 13.77 -3.54
CA MET A 95 -9.07 12.58 -2.80
C MET A 95 -8.47 11.52 -3.73
N VAL A 96 -9.11 11.24 -4.86
CA VAL A 96 -8.60 10.31 -5.88
C VAL A 96 -7.24 10.79 -6.40
N ASN A 97 -7.10 12.06 -6.77
CA ASN A 97 -5.84 12.59 -7.29
C ASN A 97 -4.73 12.55 -6.22
N LYS A 98 -5.03 12.86 -4.95
CA LYS A 98 -4.08 12.73 -3.84
C LYS A 98 -3.58 11.29 -3.70
N ALA A 99 -4.49 10.31 -3.68
CA ALA A 99 -4.16 8.90 -3.54
C ALA A 99 -3.35 8.38 -4.75
N VAL A 100 -3.75 8.72 -5.97
CA VAL A 100 -3.01 8.36 -7.19
C VAL A 100 -1.59 8.92 -7.18
N SER A 101 -1.43 10.19 -6.78
CA SER A 101 -0.13 10.84 -6.66
C SER A 101 0.75 10.16 -5.62
N ALA A 102 0.18 9.82 -4.44
CA ALA A 102 0.89 9.11 -3.39
C ALA A 102 1.38 7.71 -3.84
N ILE A 103 0.52 6.93 -4.49
CA ILE A 103 0.88 5.60 -5.01
C ILE A 103 1.96 5.71 -6.09
N THR A 104 1.78 6.63 -7.04
CA THR A 104 2.72 6.82 -8.15
C THR A 104 4.09 7.26 -7.65
N THR A 105 4.13 8.18 -6.69
CA THR A 105 5.37 8.64 -6.04
C THR A 105 6.07 7.50 -5.32
N ARG A 106 5.33 6.67 -4.58
CA ARG A 106 5.89 5.47 -3.92
C ARG A 106 6.47 4.49 -4.93
N LEU A 107 5.77 4.21 -6.04
CA LEU A 107 6.26 3.31 -7.08
C LEU A 107 7.54 3.83 -7.75
N HIS A 108 7.60 5.12 -8.10
CA HIS A 108 8.82 5.74 -8.62
C HIS A 108 9.99 5.57 -7.65
N ASN A 109 9.76 5.81 -6.36
CA ASN A 109 10.78 5.65 -5.33
C ASN A 109 11.29 4.21 -5.18
N LEU A 110 10.47 3.20 -5.47
CA LEU A 110 10.87 1.78 -5.47
C LEU A 110 11.60 1.36 -6.76
N ALA A 111 11.29 2.03 -7.87
CA ALA A 111 11.90 1.74 -9.17
C ALA A 111 13.35 2.24 -9.29
N THR A 112 13.68 3.32 -8.57
CA THR A 112 15.02 3.91 -8.54
C THR A 112 15.99 3.03 -7.74
N PHE A 113 17.16 2.75 -8.33
CA PHE A 113 18.22 1.97 -7.70
C PHE A 113 19.55 2.72 -7.87
N ASP A 114 20.15 3.16 -6.77
CA ASP A 114 21.35 4.02 -6.78
C ASP A 114 22.62 3.26 -6.36
N GLY A 115 22.69 1.97 -6.71
CA GLY A 115 23.90 1.14 -6.57
C GLY A 115 24.17 0.58 -5.18
N ALA A 116 24.24 1.42 -4.14
CA ALA A 116 24.65 0.99 -2.80
C ALA A 116 23.49 0.46 -1.95
N GLU A 117 22.32 1.12 -1.99
CA GLU A 117 21.12 0.69 -1.27
C GLU A 117 19.86 0.99 -2.10
N SER A 118 18.89 0.09 -2.06
CA SER A 118 17.57 0.32 -2.64
C SER A 118 16.58 0.64 -1.54
N ARG A 119 15.56 1.46 -1.83
CA ARG A 119 14.46 1.67 -0.88
C ARG A 119 13.72 0.38 -0.54
N VAL A 120 13.76 -0.60 -1.44
CA VAL A 120 13.23 -1.95 -1.18
C VAL A 120 14.00 -2.62 -0.04
N SER A 121 15.34 -2.52 -0.01
CA SER A 121 16.16 -3.06 1.09
C SER A 121 15.76 -2.48 2.44
N THR A 122 15.54 -1.16 2.51
CA THR A 122 15.06 -0.49 3.72
C THR A 122 13.69 -1.02 4.16
N LEU A 123 12.77 -1.24 3.21
CA LEU A 123 11.44 -1.80 3.53
C LEU A 123 11.53 -3.25 4.01
N VAL A 124 12.40 -4.06 3.40
CA VAL A 124 12.66 -5.45 3.82
C VAL A 124 13.20 -5.49 5.24
N ALA A 125 14.19 -4.65 5.56
CA ALA A 125 14.74 -4.54 6.91
C ALA A 125 13.67 -4.09 7.92
N ALA A 126 12.84 -3.10 7.56
CA ALA A 126 11.74 -2.65 8.41
C ALA A 126 10.66 -3.72 8.60
N ALA A 127 10.37 -4.53 7.57
CA ALA A 127 9.37 -5.60 7.63
C ALA A 127 9.80 -6.78 8.51
N ASN A 128 11.09 -7.07 8.58
CA ASN A 128 11.67 -8.15 9.38
C ASN A 128 12.24 -7.68 10.74
N SER A 129 12.05 -6.41 11.09
CA SER A 129 12.56 -5.86 12.36
C SER A 129 11.70 -6.35 13.53
N HIS A 130 12.34 -6.91 14.55
CA HIS A 130 11.68 -7.35 15.78
C HIS A 130 10.93 -6.20 16.47
N ASP A 131 11.50 -4.99 16.49
CA ASP A 131 10.88 -3.79 17.08
C ASP A 131 9.62 -3.36 16.35
N ASN A 132 9.56 -3.60 15.04
CA ASN A 132 8.38 -3.29 14.23
C ASN A 132 7.34 -4.40 14.35
N LEU A 133 7.76 -5.66 14.32
CA LEU A 133 6.89 -6.83 14.42
C LEU A 133 6.19 -6.89 15.79
N CYS A 134 6.88 -6.56 16.88
CA CYS A 134 6.29 -6.60 18.24
C CYS A 134 5.20 -5.54 18.45
N ARG A 135 5.17 -4.49 17.61
CA ARG A 135 4.13 -3.46 17.62
C ARG A 135 2.91 -3.82 16.78
N MET A 136 2.95 -4.92 16.03
CA MET A 136 1.78 -5.39 15.29
C MET A 136 0.72 -5.94 16.23
N ASP A 137 -0.55 -5.80 15.85
CA ASP A 137 -1.66 -6.42 16.56
C ASP A 137 -1.48 -7.96 16.56
N PRO A 138 -1.60 -8.63 17.74
CA PRO A 138 -1.45 -10.08 17.86
C PRO A 138 -2.31 -10.91 16.90
N ALA A 139 -3.47 -10.40 16.46
CA ALA A 139 -4.33 -11.08 15.49
C ALA A 139 -3.64 -11.30 14.13
N TRP A 140 -2.58 -10.54 13.83
CA TRP A 140 -1.76 -10.71 12.63
C TRP A 140 -0.65 -11.75 12.77
N HIS A 141 -0.50 -12.36 13.95
CA HIS A 141 0.48 -13.39 14.24
C HIS A 141 1.91 -12.99 13.80
N PRO A 142 2.47 -11.89 14.34
CA PRO A 142 3.78 -11.38 13.94
C PRO A 142 4.95 -12.35 14.19
N TRP A 143 4.76 -13.33 15.09
CA TRP A 143 5.73 -14.38 15.41
C TRP A 143 5.75 -15.56 14.42
N LEU A 144 4.78 -15.61 13.48
CA LEU A 144 4.70 -16.68 12.48
C LEU A 144 5.53 -16.37 11.22
#